data_AF-A0A914XZK7-F1
#
_entry.id   AF-A0A914XZK7-F1
#
_cell.length_a   1.000
_cell.length_b   1.000
_cell.length_c   1.000
_cell.angle_alpha   90.00
_cell.angle_beta   90.00
_cell.angle_gamma   90.00
#
_symmetry.space_group_name_H-M   'P 1'
#
loop_
_entity.id
_entity.type
_entity.pdbx_description
1 polymer ?
#
loop_
_entity_poly.entity_id
_entity_poly.type
_entity_poly.pdbx_seq_one_letter_code
_entity_poly.pdbx_strand_id
1 'polypeptide(L)'
;MPELEDGIVDTAASTLNSKESDILRNWDPTELVNTLYSVDYAPRIEQKRSKFRNMEGHLEIPNDEITVPEVDPEWKKVYFRTKDSRLQWFATKYADEHPIGDILLSDADIIPNREDFTITVIPKKEVVVPKIVVKVPSNLFEKWRQAFLSHRESTFLDSYVQPILPTIPHLSENVIIIELGSSSIRAGILTHRPSLPQSFFPAFGCVTDSGEVYVGNDALKPEIRHNGTLQQPIDSVDLSVERYQLNKPVLNACLKKIITDLEIQPSKFTVLLSISQNIPSLFISELLKILLHENNFKAATIARQPSLILYSYDVTTGIVVDIGERLNIVPVIDEYIVENAIVSLPFGARQIRESLRENLKQRNNGLYAYQSPIEHILLRYAVEQACYVSPDFDEEDSKHEGNKEVDMSGFKLAPNMESKFMVDQSRFHAPEGLFKPKKWNLEVKGLHQLIHNAIQLSPIDSRRTLYRNIYLCGGTSLLHGMAERIENELSKLVPGNIHVHVHMSPWRYHAAYLGAQVIASGKLFNKCCATKENLTEYLKQLESSAYSNGN
;
A
#
# COMPACT_ATOMS: atom_id res chain seq x y z
N MET A 1 33.16 -4.97 36.64
CA MET A 1 34.13 -5.90 36.06
C MET A 1 33.84 -7.27 36.63
N PRO A 2 33.52 -8.23 35.77
CA PRO A 2 34.53 -9.01 35.09
C PRO A 2 34.62 -8.69 33.59
N GLU A 3 35.83 -8.82 33.07
CA GLU A 3 36.21 -8.65 31.67
C GLU A 3 35.64 -9.81 30.86
N LEU A 4 34.90 -9.49 29.79
CA LEU A 4 34.57 -10.42 28.72
C LEU A 4 35.55 -10.11 27.58
N GLU A 5 36.41 -11.08 27.34
CA GLU A 5 37.43 -11.10 26.30
C GLU A 5 36.84 -10.72 24.93
N ASP A 6 37.62 -9.95 24.17
CA ASP A 6 37.41 -9.57 22.78
C ASP A 6 37.26 -10.82 21.89
N GLY A 7 36.04 -11.33 21.82
CA GLY A 7 35.61 -12.20 20.73
C GLY A 7 35.49 -11.36 19.48
N ILE A 8 36.56 -11.30 18.69
CA ILE A 8 36.52 -10.88 17.29
C ILE A 8 35.52 -11.81 16.60
N VAL A 9 34.27 -11.34 16.48
CA VAL A 9 33.28 -11.97 15.60
C VAL A 9 33.81 -11.72 14.20
N ASP A 10 34.25 -12.80 13.57
CA ASP A 10 34.65 -12.84 12.18
C ASP A 10 33.49 -12.31 11.32
N THR A 11 33.52 -11.03 10.99
CA THR A 11 32.61 -10.40 10.04
C THR A 11 33.03 -10.85 8.64
N ALA A 12 32.86 -12.14 8.36
CA ALA A 12 32.72 -12.58 6.99
C ALA A 12 31.42 -11.94 6.47
N ALA A 13 31.55 -10.75 5.87
CA ALA A 13 30.52 -10.20 5.02
C ALA A 13 30.17 -11.31 4.02
N SER A 14 29.04 -11.97 4.22
CA SER A 14 28.59 -13.02 3.33
C SER A 14 28.40 -12.38 1.97
N THR A 15 29.35 -12.58 1.06
CA THR A 15 29.30 -12.05 -0.29
C THR A 15 28.04 -12.59 -0.96
N LEU A 16 27.01 -11.74 -1.08
CA LEU A 16 25.73 -12.04 -1.74
C LEU A 16 25.93 -12.54 -3.19
N ASN A 17 27.10 -12.31 -3.78
CA ASN A 17 27.49 -12.75 -5.12
C ASN A 17 28.07 -14.16 -5.20
N SER A 18 28.45 -14.80 -4.09
CA SER A 18 29.08 -16.14 -4.10
C SER A 18 28.11 -17.28 -4.49
N LYS A 19 26.82 -16.98 -4.67
CA LYS A 19 25.75 -17.96 -4.91
C LYS A 19 24.92 -17.69 -6.17
N GLU A 20 25.41 -16.85 -7.07
CA GLU A 20 24.71 -16.57 -8.32
C GLU A 20 24.83 -17.75 -9.31
N SER A 21 23.70 -18.14 -9.90
CA SER A 21 23.69 -19.13 -10.98
C SER A 21 24.53 -18.65 -12.17
N ASP A 22 25.34 -19.54 -12.74
CA ASP A 22 26.17 -19.26 -13.92
C ASP A 22 25.35 -18.72 -15.10
N ILE A 23 24.07 -19.09 -15.20
CA ILE A 23 23.13 -18.62 -16.24
C ILE A 23 22.89 -17.12 -16.11
N LEU A 24 22.72 -16.62 -14.88
CA LEU A 24 22.37 -15.23 -14.61
C LEU A 24 23.58 -14.35 -14.35
N ARG A 25 24.76 -14.97 -14.17
CA ARG A 25 26.00 -14.27 -13.87
C ARG A 25 26.27 -13.10 -14.81
N ASN A 26 26.10 -13.28 -16.12
CA ASN A 26 26.35 -12.21 -17.10
C ASN A 26 25.07 -11.51 -17.57
N TRP A 27 23.93 -11.78 -16.93
CA TRP A 27 22.66 -11.17 -17.28
C TRP A 27 22.56 -9.76 -16.72
N ASP A 28 22.20 -8.80 -17.59
CA ASP A 28 21.80 -7.45 -17.21
C ASP A 28 20.27 -7.40 -17.00
N PRO A 29 19.78 -7.31 -15.75
CA PRO A 29 18.36 -7.30 -15.45
C PRO A 29 17.69 -5.92 -15.62
N THR A 30 18.39 -4.91 -16.16
CA THR A 30 17.92 -3.52 -16.19
C THR A 30 16.51 -3.36 -16.77
N GLU A 31 16.17 -4.06 -17.86
CA GLU A 31 14.83 -3.99 -18.45
C GLU A 31 13.75 -4.53 -17.51
N LEU A 32 14.01 -5.64 -16.82
CA LEU A 32 13.09 -6.19 -15.83
C LEU A 32 12.90 -5.25 -14.65
N VAL A 33 14.00 -4.67 -14.16
CA VAL A 33 14.00 -3.75 -13.02
C VAL A 33 13.23 -2.49 -13.39
N ASN A 34 13.45 -1.93 -14.59
CA ASN A 34 12.67 -0.80 -15.08
C ASN A 34 11.16 -1.09 -15.10
N THR A 35 10.75 -2.29 -15.48
CA THR A 35 9.34 -2.69 -15.41
C THR A 35 8.82 -2.74 -13.97
N LEU A 36 9.57 -3.36 -13.04
CA LEU A 36 9.21 -3.49 -11.62
C LEU A 36 9.21 -2.16 -10.84
N TYR A 37 9.89 -1.15 -11.36
CA TYR A 37 9.97 0.20 -10.78
C TYR A 37 9.41 1.25 -11.74
N SER A 38 8.52 0.84 -12.64
CA SER A 38 7.74 1.77 -13.46
C SER A 38 6.67 2.46 -12.61
N VAL A 39 6.35 3.71 -12.98
CA VAL A 39 5.28 4.49 -12.36
C VAL A 39 4.08 4.49 -13.31
N ASP A 40 3.03 3.76 -12.95
CA ASP A 40 1.78 3.72 -13.70
C ASP A 40 0.75 4.68 -13.08
N TYR A 41 0.28 5.62 -13.89
CA TYR A 41 -0.73 6.61 -13.49
C TYR A 41 -2.15 6.09 -13.68
N ALA A 42 -2.34 5.01 -14.43
CA ALA A 42 -3.65 4.38 -14.54
C ALA A 42 -4.07 3.85 -13.17
N PRO A 43 -5.26 4.21 -12.66
CA PRO A 43 -5.74 3.65 -11.41
C PRO A 43 -5.84 2.14 -11.60
N ARG A 44 -5.20 1.38 -10.72
CA ARG A 44 -5.34 -0.07 -10.72
C ARG A 44 -6.80 -0.39 -10.45
N ILE A 45 -7.50 -0.90 -11.47
CA ILE A 45 -8.88 -1.36 -11.33
C ILE A 45 -8.82 -2.69 -10.61
N GLU A 46 -8.62 -2.63 -9.30
CA GLU A 46 -8.92 -3.77 -8.48
C GLU A 46 -10.43 -3.86 -8.38
N GLN A 47 -10.96 -4.92 -8.97
CA GLN A 47 -12.17 -5.50 -8.44
C GLN A 47 -11.81 -6.00 -7.04
N LYS A 48 -11.73 -5.09 -6.05
CA LYS A 48 -12.47 -5.39 -4.83
C LYS A 48 -13.78 -5.88 -5.39
N ARG A 49 -14.22 -7.09 -5.11
CA ARG A 49 -15.61 -7.42 -5.41
C ARG A 49 -16.44 -6.48 -4.53
N SER A 50 -16.52 -5.20 -4.90
CA SER A 50 -17.67 -4.37 -4.78
C SER A 50 -18.72 -5.23 -5.47
N LYS A 51 -19.30 -6.12 -4.67
CA LYS A 51 -20.62 -6.65 -4.92
C LYS A 51 -21.53 -5.43 -4.77
N PHE A 52 -21.36 -4.42 -5.63
CA PHE A 52 -22.44 -3.64 -6.16
C PHE A 52 -23.44 -4.71 -6.57
N ARG A 53 -24.42 -4.93 -5.71
CA ARG A 53 -25.48 -5.87 -6.02
C ARG A 53 -26.33 -5.14 -7.03
N ASN A 54 -25.91 -5.21 -8.29
CA ASN A 54 -26.69 -4.68 -9.39
C ASN A 54 -28.04 -5.37 -9.33
N MET A 55 -29.08 -4.56 -9.18
CA MET A 55 -30.44 -5.02 -9.24
C MET A 55 -31.16 -4.22 -10.29
N GLU A 56 -32.01 -4.92 -11.03
CA GLU A 56 -32.92 -4.31 -11.96
C GLU A 56 -34.29 -4.97 -11.83
N GLY A 57 -35.32 -4.19 -12.09
CA GLY A 57 -36.69 -4.64 -11.92
C GLY A 57 -37.65 -3.48 -11.74
N HIS A 58 -38.93 -3.83 -11.68
CA HIS A 58 -39.96 -2.83 -11.49
C HIS A 58 -40.11 -2.51 -10.00
N LEU A 59 -40.04 -1.23 -9.67
CA LEU A 59 -40.38 -0.66 -8.37
C LEU A 59 -41.52 0.34 -8.55
N GLU A 60 -42.03 0.86 -7.44
CA GLU A 60 -43.11 1.84 -7.43
C GLU A 60 -42.62 3.18 -6.85
N ILE A 61 -43.05 4.29 -7.46
CA ILE A 61 -42.84 5.66 -6.98
C ILE A 61 -44.17 6.42 -6.89
N PRO A 62 -44.30 7.49 -6.08
CA PRO A 62 -45.51 8.31 -6.04
C PRO A 62 -45.80 9.00 -7.39
N ASN A 63 -47.08 9.14 -7.76
CA ASN A 63 -47.54 9.71 -9.05
C ASN A 63 -47.22 11.21 -9.21
N ASP A 64 -47.31 11.99 -8.14
CA ASP A 64 -47.36 13.46 -8.25
C ASP A 64 -46.06 14.21 -7.89
N GLU A 65 -45.06 13.58 -7.27
CA GLU A 65 -43.73 14.18 -7.09
C GLU A 65 -42.74 13.17 -6.50
N ILE A 66 -41.44 13.40 -6.75
CA ILE A 66 -40.36 12.61 -6.15
C ILE A 66 -40.32 12.82 -4.61
N THR A 67 -40.95 13.88 -4.09
CA THR A 67 -41.08 14.26 -2.68
C THR A 67 -42.25 13.60 -1.93
N VAL A 68 -42.09 13.43 -0.61
CA VAL A 68 -43.06 12.73 0.27
C VAL A 68 -44.48 13.30 0.13
N PRO A 69 -45.48 12.47 -0.20
CA PRO A 69 -46.88 12.85 -0.20
C PRO A 69 -47.44 12.90 1.22
N GLU A 70 -48.23 13.94 1.53
CA GLU A 70 -48.80 14.15 2.87
C GLU A 70 -49.92 13.15 3.21
N VAL A 71 -50.55 12.49 2.22
CA VAL A 71 -51.54 11.40 2.41
C VAL A 71 -51.53 10.41 1.22
N ASP A 72 -51.48 9.11 1.52
CA ASP A 72 -51.63 7.91 0.67
C ASP A 72 -51.54 8.10 -0.87
N PRO A 73 -50.32 8.13 -1.43
CA PRO A 73 -50.13 8.43 -2.85
C PRO A 73 -50.56 7.29 -3.76
N GLU A 74 -51.04 7.62 -4.95
CA GLU A 74 -51.09 6.67 -6.04
C GLU A 74 -49.66 6.27 -6.45
N TRP A 75 -49.42 4.97 -6.53
CA TRP A 75 -48.11 4.40 -6.85
C TRP A 75 -48.01 4.06 -8.34
N LYS A 76 -47.00 4.60 -9.01
CA LYS A 76 -46.67 4.31 -10.40
C LYS A 76 -45.52 3.31 -10.49
N LYS A 77 -45.72 2.27 -11.28
CA LYS A 77 -44.71 1.26 -11.57
C LYS A 77 -43.69 1.77 -12.59
N VAL A 78 -42.42 1.74 -12.23
CA VAL A 78 -41.30 2.21 -13.06
C VAL A 78 -40.17 1.17 -13.03
N TYR A 79 -39.43 1.03 -14.12
CA TYR A 79 -38.29 0.13 -14.18
C TYR A 79 -37.04 0.82 -13.65
N PHE A 80 -36.41 0.21 -12.65
CA PHE A 80 -35.20 0.72 -11.99
C PHE A 80 -34.01 -0.19 -12.24
N ARG A 81 -32.82 0.41 -12.22
CA ARG A 81 -31.53 -0.28 -12.24
C ARG A 81 -30.56 0.41 -11.28
N THR A 82 -29.88 -0.37 -10.43
CA THR A 82 -28.66 0.10 -9.77
C THR A 82 -27.45 -0.25 -10.62
N LYS A 83 -26.65 0.75 -10.97
CA LYS A 83 -25.44 0.60 -11.76
C LYS A 83 -24.51 1.78 -11.50
N ASP A 84 -23.20 1.54 -11.39
CA ASP A 84 -22.17 2.59 -11.30
C ASP A 84 -22.47 3.67 -10.23
N SER A 85 -22.77 3.23 -9.00
CA SER A 85 -23.17 4.08 -7.86
C SER A 85 -24.39 4.99 -8.08
N ARG A 86 -25.23 4.69 -9.08
CA ARG A 86 -26.48 5.41 -9.37
C ARG A 86 -27.68 4.49 -9.32
N LEU A 87 -28.81 5.06 -8.93
CA LEU A 87 -30.13 4.47 -9.13
C LEU A 87 -30.79 5.17 -10.31
N GLN A 88 -30.99 4.43 -11.39
CA GLN A 88 -31.50 4.95 -12.67
C GLN A 88 -32.90 4.40 -12.92
N TRP A 89 -33.76 5.19 -13.56
CA TRP A 89 -35.09 4.73 -13.97
C TRP A 89 -35.42 5.07 -15.43
N PHE A 90 -36.20 4.18 -16.05
CA PHE A 90 -36.38 4.14 -17.50
C PHE A 90 -37.86 4.20 -17.88
N ALA A 91 -38.14 4.70 -19.09
CA ALA A 91 -39.48 4.75 -19.67
C ALA A 91 -40.04 3.34 -19.86
N THR A 92 -39.16 2.45 -20.32
CA THR A 92 -39.47 1.06 -20.63
C THR A 92 -38.42 0.13 -20.03
N LYS A 93 -38.65 -1.18 -20.14
CA LYS A 93 -37.72 -2.21 -19.67
C LYS A 93 -36.58 -2.52 -20.66
N TYR A 94 -36.49 -1.82 -21.78
CA TYR A 94 -35.46 -2.08 -22.79
C TYR A 94 -34.13 -1.45 -22.36
N ALA A 95 -33.08 -2.27 -22.34
CA ALA A 95 -31.80 -1.92 -21.72
C ALA A 95 -30.99 -0.85 -22.48
N ASP A 96 -31.38 -0.54 -23.72
CA ASP A 96 -30.66 0.35 -24.65
C ASP A 96 -31.20 1.81 -24.63
N GLU A 97 -32.21 2.10 -23.81
CA GLU A 97 -32.75 3.46 -23.66
C GLU A 97 -31.94 4.29 -22.64
N HIS A 98 -31.80 5.59 -22.90
CA HIS A 98 -31.24 6.52 -21.92
C HIS A 98 -32.19 6.63 -20.72
N PRO A 99 -31.69 6.69 -19.47
CA PRO A 99 -32.55 6.84 -18.30
C PRO A 99 -33.37 8.13 -18.39
N ILE A 100 -34.65 8.08 -17.99
CA ILE A 100 -35.48 9.29 -17.86
C ILE A 100 -34.95 10.16 -16.71
N GLY A 101 -34.40 9.52 -15.68
CA GLY A 101 -33.73 10.19 -14.60
C GLY A 101 -32.92 9.22 -13.79
N ASP A 102 -32.08 9.79 -12.95
CA ASP A 102 -31.26 9.05 -12.02
C ASP A 102 -30.99 9.86 -10.76
N ILE A 103 -30.52 9.17 -9.74
CA ILE A 103 -30.06 9.78 -8.50
C ILE A 103 -28.74 9.14 -8.09
N LEU A 104 -27.82 9.98 -7.64
CA LEU A 104 -26.55 9.53 -7.11
C LEU A 104 -26.77 8.84 -5.76
N LEU A 105 -26.36 7.57 -5.65
CA LEU A 105 -26.43 6.83 -4.40
C LEU A 105 -25.20 7.10 -3.52
N SER A 106 -24.05 7.45 -4.12
CA SER A 106 -22.85 7.78 -3.36
C SER A 106 -23.10 8.93 -2.38
N ASP A 107 -22.68 8.72 -1.13
CA ASP A 107 -22.89 9.65 -0.01
C ASP A 107 -24.37 9.93 0.36
N ALA A 108 -25.36 9.34 -0.32
CA ALA A 108 -26.78 9.54 -0.03
C ALA A 108 -27.19 8.88 1.29
N ASP A 109 -28.14 9.44 2.01
CA ASP A 109 -28.74 8.77 3.16
C ASP A 109 -29.85 7.82 2.68
N ILE A 110 -29.64 6.52 2.89
CA ILE A 110 -30.60 5.47 2.57
C ILE A 110 -31.38 5.09 3.83
N ILE A 111 -32.67 5.42 3.86
CA ILE A 111 -33.55 5.22 5.01
C ILE A 111 -34.61 4.15 4.64
N PRO A 112 -34.45 2.90 5.11
CA PRO A 112 -35.44 1.85 4.88
C PRO A 112 -36.60 1.93 5.89
N ASN A 113 -37.83 1.80 5.42
CA ASN A 113 -39.03 1.55 6.23
C ASN A 113 -39.51 0.11 5.96
N ARG A 114 -39.44 -0.73 6.99
CA ARG A 114 -39.80 -2.17 6.89
C ARG A 114 -41.31 -2.42 6.99
N GLU A 115 -42.07 -1.48 7.53
CA GLU A 115 -43.52 -1.62 7.71
C GLU A 115 -44.24 -1.41 6.36
N ASP A 116 -43.83 -0.38 5.62
CA ASP A 116 -44.42 -0.03 4.32
C ASP A 116 -43.65 -0.58 3.11
N PHE A 117 -42.55 -1.28 3.36
CA PHE A 117 -41.60 -1.77 2.34
C PHE A 117 -41.08 -0.65 1.42
N THR A 118 -40.83 0.53 1.97
CA THR A 118 -40.29 1.68 1.23
C THR A 118 -38.82 1.93 1.58
N ILE A 119 -38.07 2.48 0.63
CA ILE A 119 -36.69 2.94 0.81
C ILE A 119 -36.62 4.39 0.35
N THR A 120 -36.24 5.28 1.26
CA THR A 120 -36.00 6.70 0.94
C THR A 120 -34.52 6.92 0.69
N VAL A 121 -34.18 7.59 -0.41
CA VAL A 121 -32.81 8.00 -0.75
C VAL A 121 -32.74 9.53 -0.73
N ILE A 122 -31.89 10.08 0.13
CA ILE A 122 -31.69 11.53 0.28
C ILE A 122 -30.29 11.88 -0.22
N PRO A 123 -30.14 12.57 -1.36
CA PRO A 123 -28.83 12.96 -1.88
C PRO A 123 -28.24 14.10 -1.04
N LYS A 124 -26.92 14.10 -0.79
CA LYS A 124 -26.24 15.15 0.00
C LYS A 124 -25.66 16.30 -0.84
N LYS A 125 -25.29 16.05 -2.09
CA LYS A 125 -24.57 17.00 -2.97
C LYS A 125 -25.36 17.47 -4.18
N GLU A 126 -26.47 16.81 -4.55
CA GLU A 126 -27.30 17.20 -5.69
C GLU A 126 -28.48 18.08 -5.22
N VAL A 127 -28.38 19.39 -5.47
CA VAL A 127 -29.40 20.40 -5.06
C VAL A 127 -30.69 20.31 -5.90
N VAL A 128 -30.65 19.61 -7.05
CA VAL A 128 -31.68 19.67 -8.08
C VAL A 128 -32.69 18.50 -8.01
N VAL A 129 -32.30 17.35 -7.46
CA VAL A 129 -33.19 16.18 -7.34
C VAL A 129 -33.64 16.05 -5.88
N PRO A 130 -34.93 16.26 -5.55
CA PRO A 130 -35.42 16.02 -4.20
C PRO A 130 -35.31 14.53 -3.86
N LYS A 131 -35.20 14.21 -2.55
CA LYS A 131 -35.22 12.84 -2.00
C LYS A 131 -36.19 11.94 -2.75
N ILE A 132 -35.82 10.71 -3.12
CA ILE A 132 -36.73 9.75 -3.78
C ILE A 132 -37.20 8.70 -2.79
N VAL A 133 -38.49 8.35 -2.85
CA VAL A 133 -39.07 7.23 -2.10
C VAL A 133 -39.48 6.14 -3.08
N VAL A 134 -38.90 4.94 -2.95
CA VAL A 134 -39.28 3.78 -3.75
C VAL A 134 -39.98 2.74 -2.88
N LYS A 135 -41.09 2.21 -3.35
CA LYS A 135 -41.77 1.06 -2.75
C LYS A 135 -41.31 -0.22 -3.44
N VAL A 136 -40.95 -1.20 -2.63
CA VAL A 136 -40.30 -2.44 -3.05
C VAL A 136 -41.20 -3.63 -2.71
N PRO A 137 -41.34 -4.62 -3.62
CA PRO A 137 -42.02 -5.87 -3.29
C PRO A 137 -41.44 -6.51 -2.03
N SER A 138 -42.29 -6.93 -1.10
CA SER A 138 -41.88 -7.43 0.23
C SER A 138 -40.86 -8.58 0.17
N ASN A 139 -41.00 -9.48 -0.80
CA ASN A 139 -40.09 -10.60 -1.05
C ASN A 139 -38.71 -10.18 -1.60
N LEU A 140 -38.57 -8.96 -2.11
CA LEU A 140 -37.34 -8.40 -2.68
C LEU A 140 -36.76 -7.24 -1.87
N PHE A 141 -37.47 -6.79 -0.82
CA PHE A 141 -37.10 -5.61 -0.02
C PHE A 141 -35.66 -5.65 0.47
N GLU A 142 -35.23 -6.74 1.12
CA GLU A 142 -33.86 -6.83 1.63
C GLU A 142 -32.84 -6.92 0.49
N LYS A 143 -33.18 -7.51 -0.66
CA LYS A 143 -32.26 -7.56 -1.80
C LYS A 143 -32.00 -6.16 -2.34
N TRP A 144 -33.06 -5.37 -2.57
CA TRP A 144 -32.96 -3.99 -3.06
C TRP A 144 -32.29 -3.06 -2.04
N ARG A 145 -32.58 -3.23 -0.74
CA ARG A 145 -31.88 -2.50 0.32
C ARG A 145 -30.37 -2.74 0.29
N GLN A 146 -29.96 -4.00 0.16
CA GLN A 146 -28.54 -4.36 0.06
C GLN A 146 -27.91 -3.83 -1.24
N ALA A 147 -28.66 -3.81 -2.35
CA ALA A 147 -28.24 -3.14 -3.58
C ALA A 147 -27.97 -1.66 -3.36
N PHE A 148 -28.94 -0.91 -2.84
CA PHE A 148 -28.77 0.53 -2.62
C PHE A 148 -27.59 0.82 -1.69
N LEU A 149 -27.49 0.10 -0.57
CA LEU A 149 -26.37 0.25 0.37
C LEU A 149 -25.02 -0.06 -0.27
N SER A 150 -24.93 -1.08 -1.14
CA SER A 150 -23.68 -1.41 -1.85
C SER A 150 -23.26 -0.34 -2.84
N HIS A 151 -24.22 0.39 -3.43
CA HIS A 151 -23.96 1.49 -4.36
C HIS A 151 -23.80 2.86 -3.68
N ARG A 152 -24.09 2.96 -2.36
CA ARG A 152 -23.92 4.17 -1.55
C ARG A 152 -22.49 4.41 -1.12
N GLU A 153 -21.71 3.35 -0.95
CA GLU A 153 -20.27 3.51 -0.84
C GLU A 153 -19.82 4.32 -2.06
N SER A 154 -19.15 5.45 -1.82
CA SER A 154 -18.83 6.48 -2.81
C SER A 154 -18.18 5.88 -4.05
N THR A 155 -18.09 6.65 -5.15
CA THR A 155 -17.09 6.34 -6.19
C THR A 155 -15.78 6.18 -5.44
N PHE A 156 -15.35 4.94 -5.30
CA PHE A 156 -14.28 4.54 -4.40
C PHE A 156 -13.01 5.40 -4.56
N LEU A 157 -12.80 5.90 -5.78
CA LEU A 157 -11.70 6.79 -6.16
C LEU A 157 -11.78 8.20 -5.56
N ASP A 158 -12.96 8.75 -5.31
CA ASP A 158 -13.13 10.12 -4.79
C ASP A 158 -12.79 10.23 -3.30
N SER A 159 -12.69 9.09 -2.62
CA SER A 159 -12.31 9.00 -1.20
C SER A 159 -10.79 8.94 -1.00
N TYR A 160 -9.99 9.01 -2.07
CA TYR A 160 -8.53 8.87 -2.02
C TYR A 160 -7.84 10.02 -2.74
N VAL A 161 -6.60 10.33 -2.33
CA VAL A 161 -5.76 11.29 -3.06
C VAL A 161 -5.48 10.76 -4.47
N GLN A 162 -5.96 11.48 -5.49
CA GLN A 162 -5.79 11.13 -6.89
C GLN A 162 -4.55 11.84 -7.47
N PRO A 163 -3.49 11.09 -7.83
CA PRO A 163 -2.30 11.68 -8.40
C PRO A 163 -2.52 12.13 -9.85
N ILE A 164 -1.88 13.25 -10.22
CA ILE A 164 -1.85 13.73 -11.60
C ILE A 164 -0.49 13.49 -12.26
N LEU A 165 -0.45 13.49 -13.59
CA LEU A 165 0.80 13.49 -14.34
C LEU A 165 1.66 14.72 -13.98
N PRO A 166 2.98 14.53 -13.78
CA PRO A 166 3.89 15.61 -13.45
C PRO A 166 4.03 16.52 -14.66
N THR A 167 3.52 17.75 -14.54
CA THR A 167 3.68 18.76 -15.59
C THR A 167 4.01 20.13 -15.04
N ILE A 168 3.73 20.40 -13.76
CA ILE A 168 3.88 21.74 -13.17
C ILE A 168 4.39 21.64 -11.71
N PRO A 169 5.68 21.93 -11.47
CA PRO A 169 6.22 22.10 -10.13
C PRO A 169 5.48 23.19 -9.34
N HIS A 170 5.48 23.12 -8.01
CA HIS A 170 4.88 24.18 -7.20
C HIS A 170 5.64 25.50 -7.42
N LEU A 171 4.93 26.55 -7.89
CA LEU A 171 5.55 27.80 -8.35
C LEU A 171 6.29 28.58 -7.25
N SER A 172 5.90 28.39 -5.99
CA SER A 172 6.47 29.13 -4.85
C SER A 172 7.16 28.26 -3.80
N GLU A 173 7.10 26.93 -3.92
CA GLU A 173 7.62 26.03 -2.90
C GLU A 173 8.64 25.06 -3.49
N ASN A 174 9.90 25.21 -3.07
CA ASN A 174 10.97 24.28 -3.40
C ASN A 174 11.02 23.19 -2.33
N VAL A 175 10.10 22.23 -2.43
CA VAL A 175 10.04 21.08 -1.52
C VAL A 175 10.28 19.80 -2.29
N ILE A 176 11.09 18.92 -1.74
CA ILE A 176 11.30 17.56 -2.25
C ILE A 176 10.77 16.57 -1.22
N ILE A 177 10.01 15.60 -1.71
CA ILE A 177 9.56 14.45 -0.94
C ILE A 177 10.52 13.30 -1.24
N ILE A 178 11.07 12.68 -0.20
CA ILE A 178 11.91 11.48 -0.31
C ILE A 178 11.31 10.42 0.62
N GLU A 179 10.96 9.26 0.08
CA GLU A 179 10.52 8.10 0.86
C GLU A 179 11.59 7.02 0.85
N LEU A 180 12.04 6.62 2.04
CA LEU A 180 12.96 5.50 2.24
C LEU A 180 12.17 4.26 2.68
N GLY A 181 11.90 3.37 1.71
CA GLY A 181 11.36 2.04 1.97
C GLY A 181 12.45 0.97 2.00
N SER A 182 12.17 -0.18 2.62
CA SER A 182 13.12 -1.31 2.68
C SER A 182 13.39 -1.96 1.33
N SER A 183 12.44 -1.88 0.38
CA SER A 183 12.59 -2.45 -0.96
C SER A 183 12.89 -1.40 -2.02
N SER A 184 12.48 -0.16 -1.79
CA SER A 184 12.38 0.85 -2.83
C SER A 184 12.50 2.28 -2.27
N ILE A 185 13.04 3.18 -3.08
CA ILE A 185 13.14 4.60 -2.80
C ILE A 185 12.27 5.36 -3.81
N ARG A 186 11.48 6.30 -3.32
CA ARG A 186 10.64 7.20 -4.13
C ARG A 186 11.06 8.64 -3.84
N ALA A 187 11.13 9.46 -4.88
CA ALA A 187 11.34 10.88 -4.70
C ALA A 187 10.65 11.72 -5.78
N GLY A 188 10.39 12.98 -5.46
CA GLY A 188 9.94 13.96 -6.44
C GLY A 188 9.76 15.34 -5.84
N ILE A 189 9.72 16.34 -6.72
CA ILE A 189 9.46 17.73 -6.38
C ILE A 189 7.96 17.88 -6.08
N LEU A 190 7.63 18.63 -5.03
CA LEU A 190 6.26 18.99 -4.70
C LEU A 190 5.59 19.74 -5.86
N THR A 191 4.38 19.31 -6.20
CA THR A 191 3.56 19.84 -7.28
C THR A 191 2.30 20.52 -6.70
N HIS A 192 1.57 21.28 -7.52
CA HIS A 192 0.34 21.96 -7.06
C HIS A 192 -0.75 20.97 -6.59
N ARG A 193 -0.78 19.77 -7.16
CA ARG A 193 -1.66 18.67 -6.74
C ARG A 193 -0.78 17.44 -6.59
N PRO A 194 -1.07 16.54 -5.64
CA PRO A 194 -0.28 15.32 -5.47
C PRO A 194 -0.02 14.63 -6.80
N SER A 195 1.24 14.26 -7.06
CA SER A 195 1.66 13.50 -8.24
C SER A 195 2.32 12.20 -7.82
N LEU A 196 2.46 11.22 -8.70
CA LEU A 196 3.30 10.04 -8.40
C LEU A 196 4.80 10.42 -8.40
N PRO A 197 5.68 9.57 -7.86
CA PRO A 197 7.12 9.84 -7.81
C PRO A 197 7.71 10.13 -9.19
N GLN A 198 8.65 11.08 -9.23
CA GLN A 198 9.43 11.43 -10.42
C GLN A 198 10.71 10.58 -10.52
N SER A 199 11.22 10.11 -9.38
CA SER A 199 12.28 9.11 -9.28
C SER A 199 11.77 7.93 -8.45
N PHE A 200 11.91 6.72 -8.98
CA PHE A 200 11.48 5.49 -8.33
C PHE A 200 12.44 4.35 -8.68
N PHE A 201 13.13 3.80 -7.68
CA PHE A 201 14.20 2.82 -7.91
C PHE A 201 14.41 1.90 -6.69
N PRO A 202 15.11 0.78 -6.85
CA PRO A 202 15.41 -0.14 -5.73
C PRO A 202 16.21 0.50 -4.60
N ALA A 203 15.90 0.11 -3.36
CA ALA A 203 16.63 0.53 -2.16
C ALA A 203 17.90 -0.32 -1.89
N PHE A 204 18.82 -0.37 -2.86
CA PHE A 204 20.15 -0.96 -2.65
C PHE A 204 21.20 -0.26 -3.51
N GLY A 205 22.48 -0.50 -3.17
CA GLY A 205 23.63 -0.12 -3.98
C GLY A 205 24.69 -1.21 -3.98
N CYS A 206 25.57 -1.18 -4.98
CA CYS A 206 26.76 -2.01 -5.03
C CYS A 206 27.96 -1.16 -4.58
N VAL A 207 28.63 -1.59 -3.52
CA VAL A 207 29.92 -1.04 -3.10
C VAL A 207 31.01 -1.90 -3.74
N THR A 208 31.76 -1.34 -4.67
CA THR A 208 32.83 -2.07 -5.36
C THR A 208 34.04 -2.31 -4.45
N ASP A 209 34.89 -3.25 -4.83
CA ASP A 209 36.15 -3.52 -4.12
C ASP A 209 37.10 -2.30 -4.15
N SER A 210 36.93 -1.41 -5.13
CA SER A 210 37.61 -0.10 -5.22
C SER A 210 37.01 0.98 -4.32
N GLY A 211 35.87 0.71 -3.65
CA GLY A 211 35.17 1.64 -2.78
C GLY A 211 34.20 2.59 -3.49
N GLU A 212 33.97 2.42 -4.79
CA GLU A 212 32.95 3.17 -5.53
C GLU A 212 31.55 2.64 -5.20
N VAL A 213 30.53 3.50 -5.30
CA VAL A 213 29.16 3.13 -4.96
C VAL A 213 28.23 3.43 -6.13
N TYR A 214 27.59 2.38 -6.63
CA TYR A 214 26.59 2.44 -7.69
C TYR A 214 25.22 2.12 -7.09
N VAL A 215 24.14 2.74 -7.58
CA VAL A 215 22.77 2.59 -7.03
C VAL A 215 21.75 2.44 -8.15
N GLY A 216 20.53 1.99 -7.82
CA GLY A 216 19.49 1.78 -8.81
C GLY A 216 19.87 0.66 -9.78
N ASN A 217 19.58 0.85 -11.07
CA ASN A 217 19.89 -0.16 -12.10
C ASN A 217 21.40 -0.37 -12.29
N ASP A 218 22.21 0.68 -12.15
CA ASP A 218 23.65 0.59 -12.35
C ASP A 218 24.32 -0.38 -11.37
N ALA A 219 23.78 -0.48 -10.15
CA ALA A 219 24.25 -1.43 -9.15
C ALA A 219 24.08 -2.91 -9.58
N LEU A 220 23.19 -3.20 -10.52
CA LEU A 220 22.88 -4.55 -10.98
C LEU A 220 23.58 -4.94 -12.29
N LYS A 221 24.28 -3.99 -12.92
CA LYS A 221 25.03 -4.28 -14.14
C LYS A 221 26.14 -5.30 -13.84
N PRO A 222 26.29 -6.38 -14.64
CA PRO A 222 27.26 -7.45 -14.40
C PRO A 222 28.66 -6.92 -14.09
N GLU A 223 29.17 -5.98 -14.89
CA GLU A 223 30.50 -5.38 -14.75
C GLU A 223 30.73 -4.65 -13.41
N ILE A 224 29.65 -4.18 -12.78
CA ILE A 224 29.69 -3.50 -11.48
C ILE A 224 29.53 -4.52 -10.36
N ARG A 225 28.47 -5.33 -10.41
CA ARG A 225 28.13 -6.23 -9.30
C ARG A 225 29.10 -7.39 -9.14
N HIS A 226 29.84 -7.79 -10.18
CA HIS A 226 30.86 -8.85 -10.04
C HIS A 226 32.03 -8.43 -9.14
N ASN A 227 32.32 -7.14 -9.08
CA ASN A 227 33.48 -6.58 -8.39
C ASN A 227 33.07 -5.75 -7.17
N GLY A 228 31.99 -6.15 -6.50
CA GLY A 228 31.46 -5.42 -5.35
C GLY A 228 30.47 -6.22 -4.54
N THR A 229 29.84 -5.58 -3.56
CA THR A 229 28.82 -6.18 -2.69
C THR A 229 27.55 -5.34 -2.71
N LEU A 230 26.42 -5.99 -2.97
CA LEU A 230 25.10 -5.37 -2.88
C LEU A 230 24.69 -5.18 -1.42
N GLN A 231 24.31 -3.95 -1.07
CA GLN A 231 24.01 -3.53 0.30
C GLN A 231 22.81 -2.57 0.30
N GLN A 232 21.98 -2.61 1.34
CA GLN A 232 20.88 -1.68 1.53
C GLN A 232 21.36 -0.38 2.19
N PRO A 233 20.73 0.78 1.92
CA PRO A 233 21.06 2.05 2.58
C PRO A 233 20.74 2.01 4.09
N ILE A 234 19.65 1.32 4.46
CA ILE A 234 19.29 1.02 5.84
C ILE A 234 19.04 -0.47 5.89
N ASP A 235 19.95 -1.21 6.50
CA ASP A 235 19.87 -2.66 6.64
C ASP A 235 19.30 -3.04 8.00
N SER A 236 18.56 -4.14 8.06
CA SER A 236 18.09 -4.73 9.31
C SER A 236 18.93 -5.96 9.64
N VAL A 237 20.01 -5.75 10.38
CA VAL A 237 21.05 -6.73 10.72
C VAL A 237 20.48 -7.91 11.52
N ASP A 238 19.53 -7.64 12.41
CA ASP A 238 18.76 -8.69 13.08
C ASP A 238 17.28 -8.33 13.07
N LEU A 239 16.53 -9.17 12.37
CA LEU A 239 15.12 -9.07 12.12
C LEU A 239 14.26 -9.37 13.35
N SER A 240 14.78 -10.15 14.30
CA SER A 240 14.08 -10.57 15.52
C SER A 240 14.10 -9.49 16.62
N VAL A 241 15.14 -8.66 16.62
CA VAL A 241 15.32 -7.57 17.60
C VAL A 241 15.29 -6.17 16.98
N GLU A 242 14.87 -6.07 15.71
CA GLU A 242 14.76 -4.81 14.96
C GLU A 242 16.02 -3.94 15.00
N ARG A 243 17.18 -4.59 14.86
CA ARG A 243 18.47 -3.87 14.86
C ARG A 243 18.76 -3.34 13.46
N TYR A 244 18.81 -2.02 13.33
CA TYR A 244 19.12 -1.35 12.07
C TYR A 244 20.58 -0.91 11.99
N GLN A 245 21.12 -0.87 10.78
CA GLN A 245 22.42 -0.29 10.45
C GLN A 245 22.28 0.67 9.27
N LEU A 246 22.89 1.85 9.40
CA LEU A 246 22.90 2.87 8.36
C LEU A 246 24.16 2.74 7.51
N ASN A 247 23.97 2.43 6.23
CA ASN A 247 25.04 2.45 5.25
C ASN A 247 25.13 3.84 4.62
N LYS A 248 25.92 4.72 5.25
CA LYS A 248 26.06 6.11 4.81
C LYS A 248 26.55 6.25 3.36
N PRO A 249 27.56 5.49 2.88
CA PRO A 249 27.98 5.56 1.48
C PRO A 249 26.85 5.25 0.50
N VAL A 250 26.09 4.17 0.72
CA VAL A 250 24.96 3.78 -0.13
C VAL A 250 23.83 4.80 -0.06
N LEU A 251 23.45 5.27 1.14
CA LEU A 251 22.41 6.30 1.28
C LEU A 251 22.79 7.60 0.56
N ASN A 252 24.04 8.05 0.69
CA ASN A 252 24.53 9.24 -0.02
C ASN A 252 24.50 9.05 -1.54
N ALA A 253 24.85 7.86 -2.04
CA ALA A 253 24.75 7.55 -3.47
C ALA A 253 23.27 7.58 -3.94
N CYS A 254 22.33 7.05 -3.15
CA CYS A 254 20.90 7.14 -3.44
C CYS A 254 20.41 8.61 -3.46
N LEU A 255 20.83 9.43 -2.50
CA LEU A 255 20.48 10.86 -2.47
C LEU A 255 21.06 11.62 -3.68
N LYS A 256 22.31 11.34 -4.05
CA LYS A 256 22.91 11.89 -5.28
C LYS A 256 22.14 11.49 -6.53
N LYS A 257 21.73 10.23 -6.63
CA LYS A 257 20.86 9.78 -7.74
C LYS A 257 19.56 10.57 -7.78
N ILE A 258 18.89 10.76 -6.65
CA ILE A 258 17.65 11.57 -6.57
C ILE A 258 17.91 13.00 -7.06
N ILE A 259 19.00 13.62 -6.61
CA ILE A 259 19.38 14.98 -7.01
C ILE A 259 19.56 15.08 -8.53
N THR A 260 20.23 14.07 -9.13
CA THR A 260 20.41 13.97 -10.58
C THR A 260 19.08 13.74 -11.31
N ASP A 261 18.28 12.77 -10.88
CA ASP A 261 17.01 12.40 -11.52
C ASP A 261 16.01 13.58 -11.52
N LEU A 262 16.06 14.43 -10.50
CA LEU A 262 15.18 15.60 -10.36
C LEU A 262 15.80 16.91 -10.88
N GLU A 263 17.06 16.87 -11.31
CA GLU A 263 17.80 18.02 -11.83
C GLU A 263 17.80 19.24 -10.88
N ILE A 264 17.95 19.00 -9.58
CA ILE A 264 17.85 20.06 -8.54
C ILE A 264 19.19 20.51 -7.98
N GLN A 265 19.20 21.73 -7.43
CA GLN A 265 20.27 22.21 -6.56
C GLN A 265 19.83 22.07 -5.08
N PRO A 266 20.41 21.15 -4.28
CA PRO A 266 19.92 20.83 -2.93
C PRO A 266 19.73 22.05 -2.01
N SER A 267 20.65 23.02 -2.08
CA SER A 267 20.61 24.23 -1.22
C SER A 267 19.39 25.12 -1.43
N LYS A 268 18.60 24.90 -2.49
CA LYS A 268 17.35 25.61 -2.76
C LYS A 268 16.12 24.88 -2.23
N PHE A 269 16.25 23.60 -1.86
CA PHE A 269 15.13 22.72 -1.56
C PHE A 269 15.06 22.32 -0.08
N THR A 270 13.83 22.27 0.43
CA THR A 270 13.47 21.70 1.73
C THR A 270 13.03 20.26 1.56
N VAL A 271 13.46 19.36 2.44
CA VAL A 271 13.18 17.92 2.34
C VAL A 271 12.10 17.50 3.34
N LEU A 272 11.09 16.76 2.89
CA LEU A 272 10.30 15.87 3.75
C LEU A 272 10.79 14.44 3.52
N LEU A 273 11.44 13.87 4.54
CA LEU A 273 11.92 12.48 4.52
C LEU A 273 10.89 11.56 5.20
N SER A 274 10.29 10.66 4.42
CA SER A 274 9.40 9.62 4.91
C SER A 274 10.21 8.36 5.27
N ILE A 275 10.03 7.86 6.49
CA ILE A 275 10.72 6.66 7.00
C ILE A 275 9.74 5.67 7.63
N SER A 276 10.14 4.40 7.70
CA SER A 276 9.33 3.35 8.34
C SER A 276 9.18 3.56 9.86
N GLN A 277 8.14 2.97 10.44
CA GLN A 277 7.75 3.20 11.84
C GLN A 277 8.86 2.86 12.84
N ASN A 278 9.59 1.76 12.60
CA ASN A 278 10.51 1.18 13.59
C ASN A 278 11.94 1.73 13.47
N ILE A 279 12.17 2.72 12.61
CA ILE A 279 13.47 3.38 12.56
C ILE A 279 13.68 4.16 13.89
N PRO A 280 14.72 3.82 14.68
CA PRO A 280 14.90 4.41 16.00
C PRO A 280 15.17 5.92 15.92
N SER A 281 14.75 6.68 16.94
CA SER A 281 14.94 8.14 16.99
C SER A 281 16.42 8.55 16.92
N LEU A 282 17.35 7.70 17.38
CA LEU A 282 18.79 7.96 17.23
C LEU A 282 19.22 8.09 15.75
N PHE A 283 18.59 7.32 14.85
CA PHE A 283 18.87 7.38 13.42
C PHE A 283 18.32 8.65 12.78
N ILE A 284 17.27 9.26 13.33
CA ILE A 284 16.71 10.54 12.85
C ILE A 284 17.78 11.63 12.88
N SER A 285 18.58 11.70 13.95
CA SER A 285 19.69 12.65 14.06
C SER A 285 20.71 12.47 12.93
N GLU A 286 21.11 11.24 12.65
CA GLU A 286 22.07 10.94 11.59
C GLU A 286 21.48 11.22 10.19
N LEU A 287 20.22 10.88 9.94
CA LEU A 287 19.54 11.16 8.68
C LEU A 287 19.45 12.67 8.41
N LEU A 288 19.10 13.47 9.42
CA LEU A 288 19.06 14.93 9.30
C LEU A 288 20.45 15.51 9.04
N LYS A 289 21.50 14.98 9.70
CA LYS A 289 22.88 15.40 9.42
C LYS A 289 23.30 15.09 7.98
N ILE A 290 22.96 13.91 7.47
CA ILE A 290 23.28 13.52 6.08
C ILE A 290 22.57 14.46 5.08
N LEU A 291 21.28 14.75 5.30
CA LEU A 291 20.54 15.67 4.42
C LEU A 291 21.10 17.09 4.47
N LEU A 292 21.31 17.64 5.67
CA LEU A 292 21.70 19.04 5.85
C LEU A 292 23.19 19.26 5.60
N HIS A 293 24.08 18.52 6.28
CA HIS A 293 25.52 18.77 6.23
C HIS A 293 26.19 18.12 5.03
N GLU A 294 25.89 16.84 4.72
CA GLU A 294 26.58 16.11 3.66
C GLU A 294 26.01 16.41 2.26
N ASN A 295 24.68 16.53 2.14
CA ASN A 295 24.00 16.79 0.87
C ASN A 295 23.56 18.25 0.68
N ASN A 296 23.78 19.11 1.68
CA ASN A 296 23.57 20.56 1.60
C ASN A 296 22.13 20.98 1.24
N PHE A 297 21.11 20.24 1.69
CA PHE A 297 19.72 20.69 1.58
C PHE A 297 19.45 21.92 2.46
N LYS A 298 18.50 22.78 2.04
CA LYS A 298 18.16 24.03 2.74
C LYS A 298 17.65 23.75 4.16
N ALA A 299 16.71 22.82 4.24
CA ALA A 299 16.04 22.43 5.47
C ALA A 299 15.50 21.00 5.30
N ALA A 300 15.21 20.30 6.40
CA ALA A 300 14.70 18.94 6.36
C ALA A 300 13.79 18.65 7.55
N THR A 301 12.77 17.83 7.34
CA THR A 301 11.98 17.21 8.40
C THR A 301 11.78 15.73 8.12
N ILE A 302 11.41 14.97 9.15
CA ILE A 302 11.15 13.53 9.07
C ILE A 302 9.71 13.26 9.46
N ALA A 303 9.03 12.44 8.67
CA ALA A 303 7.70 11.93 8.98
C ALA A 303 7.70 10.40 8.92
N ARG A 304 6.91 9.76 9.79
CA ARG A 304 6.74 8.30 9.78
C ARG A 304 5.63 7.89 8.83
N GLN A 305 5.86 6.80 8.10
CA GLN A 305 4.97 6.30 7.05
C GLN A 305 3.51 6.12 7.50
N PRO A 306 3.16 5.55 8.69
CA PRO A 306 1.76 5.30 9.04
C PRO A 306 0.85 6.54 8.98
N SER A 307 1.30 7.65 9.56
CA SER A 307 0.53 8.91 9.52
C SER A 307 0.40 9.41 8.08
N LEU A 308 1.48 9.38 7.29
CA LEU A 308 1.45 9.77 5.88
C LEU A 308 0.48 8.92 5.07
N ILE A 309 0.43 7.61 5.32
CA ILE A 309 -0.50 6.72 4.63
C ILE A 309 -1.93 7.17 4.88
N LEU A 310 -2.33 7.46 6.13
CA LEU A 310 -3.69 7.95 6.42
C LEU A 310 -4.01 9.28 5.71
N TYR A 311 -3.05 10.21 5.63
CA TYR A 311 -3.23 11.43 4.84
C TYR A 311 -3.48 11.16 3.34
N SER A 312 -2.90 10.11 2.76
CA SER A 312 -3.20 9.72 1.37
C SER A 312 -4.62 9.15 1.19
N TYR A 313 -5.22 8.69 2.28
CA TYR A 313 -6.59 8.22 2.38
C TYR A 313 -7.58 9.30 2.85
N ASP A 314 -7.13 10.56 2.97
CA ASP A 314 -7.92 11.71 3.45
C ASP A 314 -8.58 11.48 4.82
N VAL A 315 -7.87 10.80 5.72
CA VAL A 315 -8.31 10.50 7.08
C VAL A 315 -7.19 10.66 8.11
N THR A 316 -7.55 10.78 9.38
CA THR A 316 -6.61 10.90 10.51
C THR A 316 -6.75 9.79 11.56
N THR A 317 -7.78 8.95 11.45
CA THR A 317 -8.10 7.86 12.38
C THR A 317 -8.36 6.55 11.65
N GLY A 318 -7.60 5.52 12.02
CA GLY A 318 -7.69 4.19 11.41
C GLY A 318 -6.56 3.27 11.82
N ILE A 319 -6.54 2.07 11.27
CA ILE A 319 -5.42 1.15 11.41
C ILE A 319 -4.75 0.95 10.05
N VAL A 320 -3.47 1.32 9.99
CA VAL A 320 -2.65 1.12 8.79
C VAL A 320 -2.12 -0.29 8.77
N VAL A 321 -2.29 -0.98 7.65
CA VAL A 321 -1.74 -2.32 7.40
C VAL A 321 -0.80 -2.23 6.20
N ASP A 322 0.48 -1.99 6.49
CA ASP A 322 1.55 -1.87 5.52
C ASP A 322 2.20 -3.24 5.26
N ILE A 323 1.92 -3.81 4.09
CA ILE A 323 2.44 -5.10 3.67
C ILE A 323 3.48 -4.84 2.56
N GLY A 324 4.70 -4.55 2.98
CA GLY A 324 5.87 -4.41 2.12
C GLY A 324 6.79 -5.63 2.21
N GLU A 325 8.11 -5.38 2.20
CA GLU A 325 9.10 -6.43 2.52
C GLU A 325 8.88 -7.00 3.93
N ARG A 326 8.38 -6.13 4.81
CA ARG A 326 8.00 -6.37 6.21
C ARG A 326 6.52 -6.02 6.39
N LEU A 327 5.92 -6.54 7.45
CA LEU A 327 4.54 -6.25 7.84
C LEU A 327 4.55 -5.25 8.99
N ASN A 328 3.88 -4.10 8.82
CA ASN A 328 3.60 -3.17 9.90
C ASN A 328 2.09 -2.97 10.04
N ILE A 329 1.58 -3.08 11.26
CA ILE A 329 0.19 -2.80 11.61
C ILE A 329 0.21 -1.73 12.70
N VAL A 330 -0.31 -0.54 12.37
CA VAL A 330 -0.18 0.64 13.21
C VAL A 330 -1.55 1.31 13.37
N PRO A 331 -2.20 1.16 14.53
CA PRO A 331 -3.40 1.93 14.86
C PRO A 331 -3.05 3.39 15.17
N VAL A 332 -3.80 4.31 14.56
CA VAL A 332 -3.69 5.75 14.72
C VAL A 332 -5.07 6.32 15.05
N ILE A 333 -5.15 7.15 16.08
CA ILE A 333 -6.38 7.78 16.56
C ILE A 333 -6.11 9.27 16.68
N ASP A 334 -6.83 10.07 15.88
CA ASP A 334 -6.70 11.52 15.81
C ASP A 334 -5.25 11.96 15.67
N GLU A 335 -4.54 11.32 14.73
CA GLU A 335 -3.10 11.50 14.43
C GLU A 335 -2.12 10.91 15.47
N TYR A 336 -2.60 10.43 16.62
CA TYR A 336 -1.77 9.78 17.64
C TYR A 336 -1.63 8.28 17.37
N ILE A 337 -0.40 7.81 17.36
CA ILE A 337 -0.09 6.37 17.25
C ILE A 337 -0.35 5.70 18.61
N VAL A 338 -1.05 4.58 18.60
CA VAL A 338 -1.26 3.76 19.80
C VAL A 338 -0.07 2.82 19.95
N GLU A 339 0.97 3.27 20.67
CA GLU A 339 2.29 2.63 20.72
C GLU A 339 2.26 1.17 21.18
N ASN A 340 1.50 0.86 22.23
CA ASN A 340 1.37 -0.50 22.78
C ASN A 340 0.62 -1.48 21.86
N ALA A 341 0.01 -0.97 20.78
CA ALA A 341 -0.74 -1.75 19.80
C ALA A 341 -0.04 -1.88 18.44
N ILE A 342 1.19 -1.34 18.32
CA ILE A 342 2.02 -1.52 17.12
C ILE A 342 2.41 -2.98 16.97
N VAL A 343 2.25 -3.52 15.76
CA VAL A 343 2.81 -4.81 15.37
C VAL A 343 3.75 -4.59 14.20
N SER A 344 5.01 -4.95 14.38
CA SER A 344 6.01 -5.00 13.30
C SER A 344 6.59 -6.40 13.24
N LEU A 345 6.58 -6.99 12.06
CA LEU A 345 7.10 -8.33 11.84
C LEU A 345 8.02 -8.35 10.61
N PRO A 346 9.13 -9.10 10.67
CA PRO A 346 10.13 -9.13 9.61
C PRO A 346 9.74 -9.98 8.39
N PHE A 347 8.46 -10.31 8.24
CA PHE A 347 7.94 -11.11 7.14
C PHE A 347 6.82 -10.36 6.41
N GLY A 348 6.73 -10.61 5.10
CA GLY A 348 5.95 -9.86 4.13
C GLY A 348 6.29 -10.41 2.74
N ALA A 349 6.61 -9.56 1.79
CA ALA A 349 7.09 -9.96 0.46
C ALA A 349 8.26 -10.95 0.52
N ARG A 350 9.16 -10.79 1.50
CA ARG A 350 10.32 -11.66 1.71
C ARG A 350 9.92 -13.12 1.84
N GLN A 351 8.95 -13.39 2.71
CA GLN A 351 8.52 -14.75 3.04
C GLN A 351 7.65 -15.37 1.94
N ILE A 352 6.89 -14.54 1.21
CA ILE A 352 6.17 -14.99 0.01
C ILE A 352 7.16 -15.44 -1.05
N ARG A 353 8.21 -14.65 -1.33
CA ARG A 353 9.26 -15.02 -2.28
C ARG A 353 10.01 -16.28 -1.85
N GLU A 354 10.30 -16.39 -0.56
CA GLU A 354 10.93 -17.59 0.01
C GLU A 354 10.07 -18.84 -0.18
N SER A 355 8.77 -18.74 0.08
CA SER A 355 7.83 -19.85 -0.11
C SER A 355 7.67 -20.21 -1.59
N LEU A 356 7.61 -19.20 -2.48
CA LEU A 356 7.58 -19.44 -3.92
C LEU A 356 8.88 -20.09 -4.40
N ARG A 357 10.03 -19.67 -3.85
CA ARG A 357 11.35 -20.21 -4.16
C ARG A 357 11.41 -21.71 -3.95
N GLU A 358 11.02 -22.18 -2.77
CA GLU A 358 11.10 -23.61 -2.42
C GLU A 358 10.29 -24.49 -3.39
N ASN A 359 9.18 -23.96 -3.90
CA ASN A 359 8.37 -24.66 -4.91
C ASN A 359 9.01 -24.61 -6.31
N LEU A 360 9.46 -23.45 -6.77
CA LEU A 360 10.10 -23.30 -8.09
C LEU A 360 11.42 -24.07 -8.18
N LYS A 361 12.19 -24.10 -7.10
CA LYS A 361 13.46 -24.84 -7.01
C LYS A 361 13.30 -26.34 -7.24
N GLN A 362 12.17 -26.92 -6.83
CA GLN A 362 11.90 -28.35 -7.06
C GLN A 362 11.67 -28.70 -8.54
N ARG A 363 11.42 -27.71 -9.40
CA ARG A 363 10.93 -27.90 -10.77
C ARG A 363 11.75 -27.20 -11.85
N ASN A 364 12.77 -26.44 -11.46
CA ASN A 364 13.63 -25.70 -12.39
C ASN A 364 14.84 -26.53 -12.89
N ASN A 365 14.84 -27.86 -12.70
CA ASN A 365 15.91 -28.78 -13.11
C ASN A 365 17.32 -28.38 -12.63
N GLY A 366 17.43 -27.64 -11.53
CA GLY A 366 18.71 -27.17 -10.98
C GLY A 366 19.29 -25.93 -11.68
N LEU A 367 18.54 -25.28 -12.58
CA LEU A 367 19.00 -24.08 -13.31
C LEU A 367 19.21 -22.86 -12.40
N TYR A 368 18.38 -22.72 -11.36
CA TYR A 368 18.42 -21.60 -10.43
C TYR A 368 18.47 -22.08 -8.99
N ALA A 369 19.35 -21.50 -8.18
CA ALA A 369 19.34 -21.69 -6.73
C ALA A 369 18.32 -20.74 -6.07
N TYR A 370 18.02 -19.63 -6.75
CA TYR A 370 17.17 -18.54 -6.31
C TYR A 370 17.62 -17.88 -4.99
N GLN A 371 18.93 -17.76 -4.81
CA GLN A 371 19.55 -17.21 -3.61
C GLN A 371 20.27 -15.89 -3.87
N SER A 372 20.62 -15.58 -5.11
CA SER A 372 21.31 -14.33 -5.44
C SER A 372 20.34 -13.14 -5.47
N PRO A 373 20.83 -11.91 -5.26
CA PRO A 373 20.02 -10.70 -5.42
C PRO A 373 19.31 -10.61 -6.78
N ILE A 374 19.98 -11.05 -7.86
CA ILE A 374 19.41 -11.07 -9.22
C ILE A 374 18.24 -12.04 -9.31
N GLU A 375 18.40 -13.25 -8.76
CA GLU A 375 17.32 -14.23 -8.74
C GLU A 375 16.14 -13.78 -7.87
N HIS A 376 16.38 -13.02 -6.81
CA HIS A 376 15.30 -12.43 -6.00
C HIS A 376 14.47 -11.38 -6.76
N ILE A 377 15.02 -10.75 -7.81
CA ILE A 377 14.28 -9.86 -8.71
C ILE A 377 13.37 -10.69 -9.62
N LEU A 378 13.85 -11.82 -10.14
CA LEU A 378 13.02 -12.78 -10.89
C LEU A 378 11.87 -13.33 -10.04
N LEU A 379 12.16 -13.73 -8.80
CA LEU A 379 11.13 -14.19 -7.86
C LEU A 379 10.11 -13.09 -7.57
N ARG A 380 10.54 -11.83 -7.44
CA ARG A 380 9.61 -10.70 -7.26
C ARG A 380 8.69 -10.57 -8.47
N TYR A 381 9.24 -10.61 -9.68
CA TYR A 381 8.43 -10.56 -10.89
C TYR A 381 7.44 -11.72 -10.97
N ALA A 382 7.87 -12.94 -10.66
CA ALA A 382 6.99 -14.11 -10.63
C ALA A 382 5.82 -13.92 -9.63
N VAL A 383 6.08 -13.39 -8.44
CA VAL A 383 5.05 -13.07 -7.45
C VAL A 383 4.07 -12.03 -8.01
N GLU A 384 4.57 -10.92 -8.55
CA GLU A 384 3.71 -9.84 -9.07
C GLU A 384 2.88 -10.26 -10.28
N GLN A 385 3.37 -11.20 -11.10
CA GLN A 385 2.64 -11.69 -12.27
C GLN A 385 1.66 -12.82 -11.94
N ALA A 386 1.98 -13.71 -11.01
CA ALA A 386 1.27 -14.98 -10.86
C ALA A 386 0.52 -15.16 -9.54
N CYS A 387 1.00 -14.57 -8.45
CA CYS A 387 0.45 -14.81 -7.11
C CYS A 387 -0.81 -14.00 -6.81
N TYR A 388 -1.64 -14.54 -5.93
CA TYR A 388 -2.86 -13.91 -5.44
C TYR A 388 -3.23 -14.52 -4.08
N VAL A 389 -4.13 -13.86 -3.35
CA VAL A 389 -4.69 -14.35 -2.09
C VAL A 389 -6.04 -14.99 -2.36
N SER A 390 -6.16 -16.27 -2.01
CA SER A 390 -7.42 -17.00 -2.11
C SER A 390 -8.44 -16.52 -1.08
N PRO A 391 -9.73 -16.29 -1.44
CA PRO A 391 -10.80 -16.07 -0.48
C PRO A 391 -11.10 -17.29 0.40
N ASP A 392 -10.97 -18.49 -0.16
CA ASP A 392 -11.12 -19.77 0.53
C ASP A 392 -10.02 -20.73 0.06
N PHE A 393 -8.95 -20.77 0.85
CA PHE A 393 -7.76 -21.55 0.53
C PHE A 393 -8.07 -23.05 0.41
N ASP A 394 -8.87 -23.60 1.32
CA ASP A 394 -9.09 -25.05 1.40
C ASP A 394 -9.99 -25.53 0.24
N GLU A 395 -10.98 -24.71 -0.16
CA GLU A 395 -11.78 -24.96 -1.37
C GLU A 395 -10.90 -24.88 -2.64
N GLU A 396 -10.05 -23.87 -2.77
CA GLU A 396 -9.21 -23.69 -3.95
C GLU A 396 -8.13 -24.78 -4.07
N ASP A 397 -7.52 -25.19 -2.96
CA ASP A 397 -6.52 -26.26 -2.93
C ASP A 397 -7.11 -27.61 -3.41
N SER A 398 -8.38 -27.87 -3.08
CA SER A 398 -9.09 -29.09 -3.48
C SER A 398 -9.35 -29.21 -4.98
N LYS A 399 -9.36 -28.08 -5.71
CA LYS A 399 -9.66 -28.07 -7.15
C LYS A 399 -8.49 -28.57 -7.99
N HIS A 400 -7.26 -28.58 -7.47
CA HIS A 400 -6.05 -29.00 -8.17
C HIS A 400 -5.86 -28.36 -9.57
N GLU A 401 -6.39 -27.16 -9.79
CA GLU A 401 -6.38 -26.47 -11.08
C GLU A 401 -5.50 -25.22 -11.09
N GLY A 402 -5.06 -24.84 -12.28
CA GLY A 402 -4.59 -23.48 -12.57
C GLY A 402 -3.09 -23.27 -12.51
N ASN A 403 -2.36 -23.77 -13.50
CA ASN A 403 -1.02 -23.25 -13.78
C ASN A 403 -1.13 -21.91 -14.52
N LYS A 404 -0.24 -20.96 -14.17
CA LYS A 404 -0.06 -19.72 -14.90
C LYS A 404 1.35 -19.67 -15.47
N GLU A 405 1.45 -19.42 -16.77
CA GLU A 405 2.72 -19.12 -17.42
C GLU A 405 3.14 -17.69 -17.08
N VAL A 406 4.38 -17.52 -16.61
CA VAL A 406 5.03 -16.21 -16.48
C VAL A 406 5.92 -16.03 -17.70
N ASP A 407 5.67 -14.96 -18.46
CA ASP A 407 6.37 -14.64 -19.70
C ASP A 407 7.46 -13.59 -19.46
N MET A 408 8.68 -13.91 -19.91
CA MET A 408 9.89 -13.09 -19.87
C MET A 408 10.38 -12.70 -21.26
N SER A 409 9.69 -13.11 -22.34
CA SER A 409 10.12 -12.88 -23.72
C SER A 409 10.23 -11.40 -24.11
N GLY A 410 9.60 -10.50 -23.35
CA GLY A 410 9.73 -9.05 -23.50
C GLY A 410 11.06 -8.46 -23.00
N PHE A 411 11.93 -9.25 -22.38
CA PHE A 411 13.22 -8.81 -21.85
C PHE A 411 14.38 -9.42 -22.63
N LYS A 412 15.53 -8.75 -22.63
CA LYS A 412 16.79 -9.35 -23.06
C LYS A 412 17.22 -10.43 -22.07
N LEU A 413 17.12 -11.70 -22.46
CA LEU A 413 17.46 -12.84 -21.62
C LEU A 413 18.91 -13.27 -21.79
N ALA A 414 19.49 -13.88 -20.74
CA ALA A 414 20.80 -14.52 -20.85
C ALA A 414 20.75 -15.79 -21.72
N PRO A 415 21.89 -16.21 -22.29
CA PRO A 415 21.98 -17.51 -22.96
C PRO A 415 21.51 -18.64 -22.04
N ASN A 416 20.65 -19.52 -22.55
CA ASN A 416 20.05 -20.65 -21.81
C ASN A 416 19.08 -20.29 -20.68
N MET A 417 18.72 -19.00 -20.52
CA MET A 417 17.63 -18.60 -19.64
C MET A 417 16.29 -18.93 -20.31
N GLU A 418 15.41 -19.63 -19.58
CA GLU A 418 14.04 -19.89 -20.04
C GLU A 418 13.26 -18.57 -20.18
N SER A 419 12.60 -18.39 -21.32
CA SER A 419 11.76 -17.21 -21.58
C SER A 419 10.37 -17.31 -20.95
N LYS A 420 9.98 -18.52 -20.52
CA LYS A 420 8.66 -18.81 -19.95
C LYS A 420 8.82 -19.87 -18.89
N PHE A 421 8.16 -19.69 -17.74
CA PHE A 421 8.12 -20.70 -16.69
C PHE A 421 6.72 -20.78 -16.07
N MET A 422 6.36 -21.98 -15.62
CA MET A 422 5.03 -22.24 -15.06
C MET A 422 5.03 -22.08 -13.54
N VAL A 423 4.06 -21.33 -13.03
CA VAL A 423 3.76 -21.26 -11.60
C VAL A 423 2.42 -21.94 -11.37
N ASP A 424 2.41 -22.92 -10.48
CA ASP A 424 1.28 -23.82 -10.21
C ASP A 424 0.42 -23.33 -9.03
N GLN A 425 -0.03 -24.24 -8.16
CA GLN A 425 -0.70 -23.91 -6.90
C GLN A 425 0.13 -22.99 -5.97
N SER A 426 1.46 -22.89 -6.16
CA SER A 426 2.33 -21.94 -5.44
C SER A 426 1.83 -20.49 -5.52
N ARG A 427 1.05 -20.16 -6.56
CA ARG A 427 0.42 -18.85 -6.77
C ARG A 427 -0.39 -18.37 -5.56
N PHE A 428 -1.15 -19.26 -4.91
CA PHE A 428 -1.95 -18.94 -3.74
C PHE A 428 -1.42 -19.59 -2.45
N HIS A 429 -0.61 -20.66 -2.54
CA HIS A 429 0.08 -21.23 -1.38
C HIS A 429 1.14 -20.29 -0.79
N ALA A 430 1.93 -19.61 -1.63
CA ALA A 430 3.00 -18.75 -1.13
C ALA A 430 2.48 -17.55 -0.31
N PRO A 431 1.42 -16.83 -0.74
CA PRO A 431 0.79 -15.79 0.07
C PRO A 431 -0.02 -16.31 1.27
N GLU A 432 -0.47 -17.57 1.27
CA GLU A 432 -1.32 -18.11 2.35
C GLU A 432 -0.65 -18.05 3.72
N GLY A 433 0.68 -18.08 3.78
CA GLY A 433 1.40 -17.93 5.04
C GLY A 433 1.16 -16.58 5.75
N LEU A 434 0.66 -15.55 5.06
CA LEU A 434 0.15 -14.34 5.73
C LEU A 434 -1.03 -14.66 6.66
N PHE A 435 -1.90 -15.61 6.29
CA PHE A 435 -3.11 -15.96 7.05
C PHE A 435 -2.91 -17.21 7.91
N LYS A 436 -2.10 -18.16 7.43
CA LYS A 436 -1.73 -19.40 8.12
C LYS A 436 -0.18 -19.50 8.23
N PRO A 437 0.49 -18.76 9.14
CA PRO A 437 1.96 -18.67 9.20
C PRO A 437 2.73 -19.97 9.36
N LYS A 438 2.07 -21.03 9.85
CA LYS A 438 2.63 -22.39 9.85
C LYS A 438 3.01 -22.89 8.44
N LYS A 439 2.38 -22.40 7.37
CA LYS A 439 2.77 -22.65 5.97
C LYS A 439 4.15 -22.10 5.63
N TRP A 440 4.64 -21.13 6.41
CA TRP A 440 5.99 -20.59 6.35
C TRP A 440 6.90 -21.16 7.45
N ASN A 441 6.45 -22.19 8.19
CA ASN A 441 7.13 -22.72 9.37
C ASN A 441 7.36 -21.66 10.47
N LEU A 442 6.43 -20.70 10.60
CA LEU A 442 6.48 -19.66 11.63
C LEU A 442 5.40 -19.91 12.70
N GLU A 443 5.78 -19.86 13.96
CA GLU A 443 4.88 -19.95 15.13
C GLU A 443 4.41 -18.55 15.55
N VAL A 444 3.75 -17.86 14.63
CA VAL A 444 3.19 -16.51 14.82
C VAL A 444 1.72 -16.49 14.42
N LYS A 445 0.99 -15.45 14.86
CA LYS A 445 -0.42 -15.27 14.49
C LYS A 445 -0.55 -14.80 13.03
N GLY A 446 -1.65 -15.18 12.38
CA GLY A 446 -1.96 -14.73 11.03
C GLY A 446 -2.32 -13.23 10.98
N LEU A 447 -2.22 -12.62 9.80
CA LEU A 447 -2.45 -11.19 9.54
C LEU A 447 -3.77 -10.69 10.15
N HIS A 448 -4.88 -11.36 9.86
CA HIS A 448 -6.20 -11.04 10.40
C HIS A 448 -6.24 -11.07 11.95
N GLN A 449 -5.56 -12.03 12.58
CA GLN A 449 -5.46 -12.10 14.04
C GLN A 449 -4.57 -10.99 14.59
N LEU A 450 -3.48 -10.65 13.92
CA LEU A 450 -2.59 -9.55 14.31
C LEU A 450 -3.32 -8.20 14.26
N ILE A 451 -4.06 -7.94 13.18
CA ILE A 451 -4.92 -6.75 13.05
C ILE A 451 -5.95 -6.72 14.18
N HIS A 452 -6.64 -7.83 14.43
CA HIS A 452 -7.59 -7.93 15.53
C HIS A 452 -6.93 -7.62 16.88
N ASN A 453 -5.75 -8.18 17.18
CA ASN A 453 -5.06 -7.92 18.45
C ASN A 453 -4.65 -6.45 18.60
N ALA A 454 -4.13 -5.83 17.55
CA ALA A 454 -3.78 -4.41 17.56
C ALA A 454 -5.02 -3.54 17.88
N ILE A 455 -6.17 -3.86 17.28
CA ILE A 455 -7.43 -3.19 17.60
C ILE A 455 -7.86 -3.46 19.05
N GLN A 456 -7.69 -4.68 19.57
CA GLN A 456 -8.03 -5.01 20.96
C GLN A 456 -7.10 -4.37 21.99
N LEU A 457 -5.84 -4.09 21.63
CA LEU A 457 -4.90 -3.33 22.47
C LEU A 457 -5.17 -1.82 22.44
N SER A 458 -5.95 -1.35 21.47
CA SER A 458 -6.38 0.04 21.37
C SER A 458 -7.50 0.38 22.36
N PRO A 459 -7.71 1.67 22.70
CA PRO A 459 -8.77 2.13 23.58
C PRO A 459 -10.15 1.57 23.19
N ILE A 460 -10.97 1.21 24.19
CA ILE A 460 -12.25 0.51 23.95
C ILE A 460 -13.21 1.29 23.04
N ASP A 461 -13.24 2.61 23.19
CA ASP A 461 -14.16 3.50 22.46
C ASP A 461 -13.80 3.65 20.98
N SER A 462 -12.52 3.44 20.61
CA SER A 462 -12.07 3.55 19.22
C SER A 462 -12.18 2.25 18.44
N ARG A 463 -12.28 1.09 19.10
CA ARG A 463 -12.22 -0.24 18.43
C ARG A 463 -13.23 -0.40 17.30
N ARG A 464 -14.47 0.04 17.52
CA ARG A 464 -15.53 -0.03 16.50
C ARG A 464 -15.19 0.79 15.26
N THR A 465 -14.57 1.96 15.46
CA THR A 465 -14.09 2.82 14.38
C THR A 465 -12.92 2.17 13.66
N LEU A 466 -11.95 1.62 14.39
CA LEU A 466 -10.78 0.95 13.80
C LEU A 466 -11.15 -0.26 12.94
N TYR A 467 -12.15 -1.07 13.33
CA TYR A 467 -12.63 -2.17 12.48
C TYR A 467 -13.22 -1.72 11.14
N ARG A 468 -13.82 -0.51 11.09
CA ARG A 468 -14.38 0.08 9.86
C ARG A 468 -13.33 0.80 9.02
N ASN A 469 -12.18 1.10 9.61
CA ASN A 469 -11.17 2.00 9.08
C ASN A 469 -9.82 1.30 9.00
N ILE A 470 -9.76 0.18 8.28
CA ILE A 470 -8.53 -0.58 8.01
C ILE A 470 -7.97 -0.11 6.67
N TYR A 471 -6.78 0.47 6.62
CA TYR A 471 -6.18 1.04 5.41
C TYR A 471 -4.98 0.23 4.94
N LEU A 472 -5.07 -0.37 3.75
CA LEU A 472 -3.98 -1.17 3.20
C LEU A 472 -2.93 -0.31 2.49
N CYS A 473 -1.66 -0.64 2.62
CA CYS A 473 -0.60 -0.10 1.77
C CYS A 473 0.56 -1.08 1.59
N GLY A 474 1.55 -0.68 0.81
CA GLY A 474 2.73 -1.48 0.53
C GLY A 474 2.54 -2.41 -0.68
N GLY A 475 3.65 -2.84 -1.29
CA GLY A 475 3.64 -3.56 -2.56
C GLY A 475 2.95 -4.92 -2.52
N THR A 476 3.01 -5.65 -1.40
CA THR A 476 2.36 -6.97 -1.25
C THR A 476 0.85 -6.84 -1.05
N SER A 477 0.37 -5.68 -0.56
CA SER A 477 -1.08 -5.44 -0.47
C SER A 477 -1.77 -5.42 -1.84
N LEU A 478 -0.99 -5.31 -2.93
CA LEU A 478 -1.45 -5.32 -4.33
C LEU A 478 -1.84 -6.71 -4.85
N LEU A 479 -1.58 -7.78 -4.09
CA LEU A 479 -2.03 -9.11 -4.46
C LEU A 479 -3.56 -9.16 -4.48
N HIS A 480 -4.13 -9.67 -5.58
CA HIS A 480 -5.58 -9.80 -5.72
C HIS A 480 -6.19 -10.64 -4.59
N GLY A 481 -7.35 -10.24 -4.07
CA GLY A 481 -8.07 -10.94 -3.00
C GLY A 481 -7.59 -10.62 -1.58
N MET A 482 -6.55 -9.77 -1.42
CA MET A 482 -5.99 -9.43 -0.11
C MET A 482 -7.03 -8.82 0.83
N ALA A 483 -7.74 -7.77 0.40
CA ALA A 483 -8.71 -7.12 1.29
C ALA A 483 -9.91 -7.98 1.58
N GLU A 484 -10.47 -8.68 0.59
CA GLU A 484 -11.61 -9.58 0.80
C GLU A 484 -11.27 -10.67 1.80
N ARG A 485 -10.06 -11.24 1.71
CA ARG A 485 -9.62 -12.23 2.68
C ARG A 485 -9.47 -11.62 4.08
N ILE A 486 -8.89 -10.43 4.21
CA ILE A 486 -8.79 -9.73 5.50
C ILE A 486 -10.18 -9.44 6.08
N GLU A 487 -11.11 -8.87 5.30
CA GLU A 487 -12.48 -8.56 5.73
C GLU A 487 -13.24 -9.82 6.15
N ASN A 488 -13.16 -10.88 5.35
CA ASN A 488 -13.84 -12.14 5.64
C ASN A 488 -13.32 -12.79 6.93
N GLU A 489 -12.00 -12.87 7.11
CA GLU A 489 -11.43 -13.50 8.30
C GLU A 489 -11.66 -12.66 9.57
N LEU A 490 -11.53 -11.33 9.48
CA LEU A 490 -11.80 -10.44 10.61
C LEU A 490 -13.28 -10.45 11.01
N SER A 491 -14.21 -10.52 10.05
CA SER A 491 -15.65 -10.58 10.32
C SER A 491 -16.04 -11.83 11.11
N LYS A 492 -15.27 -12.93 11.01
CA LYS A 492 -15.46 -14.14 11.84
C LYS A 492 -14.99 -13.95 13.28
N LEU A 493 -14.07 -13.03 13.53
CA LEU A 493 -13.49 -12.76 14.85
C LEU A 493 -14.28 -11.73 15.68
N VAL A 494 -15.26 -11.04 15.07
CA VAL A 494 -16.03 -9.98 15.73
C VAL A 494 -17.53 -10.31 15.72
N PRO A 495 -18.31 -9.81 16.70
CA PRO A 495 -19.76 -9.96 16.68
C PRO A 495 -20.38 -9.29 15.44
N GLY A 496 -21.46 -9.85 14.90
CA GLY A 496 -22.07 -9.42 13.63
C GLY A 496 -22.63 -7.99 13.59
N ASN A 497 -22.67 -7.27 14.71
CA ASN A 497 -23.02 -5.85 14.78
C ASN A 497 -21.81 -4.91 14.55
N ILE A 498 -20.59 -5.44 14.57
CA ILE A 498 -19.36 -4.76 14.19
C ILE A 498 -19.18 -4.92 12.68
N HIS A 499 -19.11 -3.79 11.99
CA HIS A 499 -18.85 -3.79 10.56
C HIS A 499 -17.34 -3.69 10.34
N VAL A 500 -16.76 -4.67 9.65
CA VAL A 500 -15.37 -4.64 9.23
C VAL A 500 -15.30 -4.09 7.81
N HIS A 501 -14.41 -3.14 7.57
CA HIS A 501 -14.18 -2.59 6.23
C HIS A 501 -12.71 -2.26 6.02
N VAL A 502 -12.19 -2.67 4.86
CA VAL A 502 -10.80 -2.53 4.43
C VAL A 502 -10.73 -1.61 3.21
N HIS A 503 -10.09 -0.47 3.35
CA HIS A 503 -9.89 0.52 2.32
C HIS A 503 -8.61 0.22 1.53
N MET A 504 -8.66 0.32 0.20
CA MET A 504 -7.51 0.08 -0.67
C MET A 504 -7.43 1.19 -1.72
N SER A 505 -6.48 2.11 -1.62
CA SER A 505 -6.27 3.09 -2.70
C SER A 505 -5.71 2.35 -3.93
N PRO A 506 -6.13 2.69 -5.17
CA PRO A 506 -5.48 2.19 -6.38
C PRO A 506 -3.99 2.55 -6.43
N TRP A 507 -3.60 3.64 -5.77
CA TRP A 507 -2.23 4.14 -5.71
C TRP A 507 -1.54 3.82 -4.39
N ARG A 508 -2.05 2.84 -3.61
CA ARG A 508 -1.53 2.51 -2.28
C ARG A 508 -0.08 2.01 -2.26
N TYR A 509 0.49 1.70 -3.42
CA TYR A 509 1.92 1.43 -3.56
C TYR A 509 2.80 2.66 -3.29
N HIS A 510 2.22 3.85 -3.46
CA HIS A 510 2.85 5.15 -3.23
C HIS A 510 2.11 5.94 -2.13
N ALA A 511 1.34 5.28 -1.26
CA ALA A 511 0.50 5.93 -0.25
C ALA A 511 1.30 6.89 0.66
N ALA A 512 2.41 6.43 1.23
CA ALA A 512 3.23 7.27 2.11
C ALA A 512 3.81 8.49 1.35
N TYR A 513 4.31 8.30 0.13
CA TYR A 513 4.76 9.38 -0.75
C TYR A 513 3.65 10.39 -1.09
N LEU A 514 2.42 9.92 -1.36
CA LEU A 514 1.28 10.78 -1.68
C LEU A 514 0.83 11.59 -0.45
N GLY A 515 0.74 10.97 0.71
CA GLY A 515 0.40 11.68 1.94
C GLY A 515 1.49 12.64 2.40
N ALA A 516 2.76 12.35 2.11
CA ALA A 516 3.85 13.28 2.32
C ALA A 516 3.66 14.59 1.53
N GLN A 517 3.13 14.53 0.29
CA GLN A 517 2.82 15.74 -0.47
C GLN A 517 1.69 16.55 0.17
N VAL A 518 0.68 15.89 0.73
CA VAL A 518 -0.40 16.55 1.49
C VAL A 518 0.19 17.34 2.65
N ILE A 519 1.03 16.71 3.49
CA ILE A 519 1.69 17.39 4.62
C ILE A 519 2.62 18.51 4.13
N ALA A 520 3.44 18.25 3.11
CA ALA A 520 4.42 19.19 2.59
C ALA A 520 3.76 20.48 2.03
N SER A 521 2.57 20.37 1.45
CA SER A 521 1.77 21.51 0.97
C SER A 521 1.10 22.32 2.10
N GLY A 522 1.19 21.85 3.34
CA GLY A 522 0.57 22.49 4.50
C GLY A 522 1.29 23.77 4.92
N LYS A 523 0.52 24.79 5.33
CA LYS A 523 1.05 26.12 5.74
C LYS A 523 2.07 26.07 6.89
N LEU A 524 2.02 25.03 7.72
CA LEU A 524 2.91 24.85 8.86
C LEU A 524 4.18 24.07 8.52
N PHE A 525 4.29 23.48 7.32
CA PHE A 525 5.39 22.61 6.93
C PHE A 525 6.77 23.23 7.20
N ASN A 526 7.00 24.46 6.70
CA ASN A 526 8.28 25.15 6.88
C ASN A 526 8.65 25.41 8.36
N LYS A 527 7.68 25.48 9.27
CA LYS A 527 7.93 25.65 10.71
C LYS A 527 8.35 24.35 11.40
N CYS A 528 8.04 23.21 10.79
CA CYS A 528 8.37 21.88 11.29
C CYS A 528 9.73 21.37 10.75
N CYS A 529 10.47 22.20 10.00
CA CYS A 529 11.74 21.80 9.38
C CYS A 529 12.95 22.27 10.19
N ALA A 530 13.93 21.37 10.30
CA ALA A 530 15.26 21.68 10.78
C ALA A 530 16.10 22.33 9.67
N THR A 531 16.95 23.27 10.07
CA THR A 531 17.99 23.92 9.29
C THR A 531 19.34 23.56 9.90
N LYS A 532 20.45 23.88 9.23
CA LYS A 532 21.79 23.66 9.79
C LYS A 532 21.98 24.41 11.10
N GLU A 533 21.40 25.60 11.20
CA GLU A 533 21.56 26.52 12.32
C GLU A 533 20.77 26.06 13.56
N ASN A 534 19.57 25.52 13.38
CA ASN A 534 18.70 25.10 14.50
C ASN A 534 18.72 23.59 14.78
N LEU A 535 19.50 22.78 14.05
CA LEU A 535 19.48 21.32 14.14
C LEU A 535 19.66 20.81 15.57
N THR A 536 20.60 21.38 16.32
CA THR A 536 20.84 20.97 17.72
C THR A 536 19.65 21.22 18.62
N GLU A 537 18.95 22.34 18.46
CA GLU A 537 17.74 22.65 19.23
C GLU A 537 16.56 21.78 18.80
N TYR A 538 16.39 21.60 17.49
CA TYR A 538 15.37 20.74 16.90
C TYR A 538 15.46 19.30 17.43
N LEU A 539 16.67 18.74 17.51
CA LEU A 539 16.90 17.39 18.04
C LEU A 539 16.56 17.28 19.53
N LYS A 540 16.89 18.29 20.33
CA LYS A 540 16.52 18.32 21.76
C LYS A 540 15.00 18.37 21.94
N GLN A 541 14.30 19.15 21.10
CA GLN A 541 12.84 19.23 21.12
C GLN A 541 12.22 17.87 20.76
N LEU A 542 12.72 17.21 19.71
CA LEU A 542 12.28 15.87 19.33
C LEU A 542 12.44 14.86 20.46
N GLU A 543 13.59 14.83 21.13
CA GLU A 543 13.83 13.97 22.30
C GLU A 543 12.81 14.27 23.40
N SER A 544 12.64 15.53 23.79
CA SER A 544 11.69 15.92 24.84
C SER A 544 10.23 15.58 24.52
N SER A 545 9.83 15.73 23.25
CA SER A 545 8.47 15.40 22.78
C SER A 545 8.19 13.89 22.79
N ALA A 546 9.22 13.07 22.56
CA ALA A 546 9.11 11.62 22.68
C ALA A 546 8.99 11.17 24.14
N TYR A 547 9.62 11.88 25.09
CA TYR A 547 9.50 11.58 26.53
C TYR A 547 8.18 12.07 27.16
N SER A 548 7.56 13.12 26.61
CA SER A 548 6.27 13.64 27.13
C SER A 548 5.05 12.80 26.74
N ASN A 549 5.16 11.89 25.77
CA ASN A 549 4.08 10.99 25.33
C ASN A 549 4.03 9.65 26.09
N GLY A 550 4.89 9.47 27.11
CA GLY A 550 5.05 8.22 27.87
C GLY A 550 4.55 8.23 29.31
N ASN A 551 3.75 9.22 29.74
CA ASN A 551 3.16 9.28 31.09
C ASN A 551 1.64 9.29 31.09
#